data_AF-A0A0K1W258-F1
#
_entry.id   AF-A0A0K1W258-F1
#
_cell.length_a   1.000
_cell.length_b   1.000
_cell.length_c   1.000
_cell.angle_alpha   90.00
_cell.angle_beta   90.00
_cell.angle_gamma   90.00
#
_symmetry.space_group_name_H-M   'P 1'
#
loop_
_entity.id
_entity.type
_entity.pdbx_description
1 polymer ?
#
loop_
_entity_poly.entity_id
_entity_poly.type
_entity_poly.pdbx_seq_one_letter_code
_entity_poly.pdbx_strand_id
1 'polypeptide(L)'
;MNKKEFFSIEDFREFNDYDNIMAQAFGVGCSLCGLEEIMYTSINCPKEIGLVVKEIHDNNPNISDSELDSLLKDPIEAWQEVDDYNSSIGAPTFLCIDCYDQLISGEIKVSNIKEN
;
A
#
# COMPACT_ATOMS: atom_id res chain seq x y z
N MET A 1 7.31 6.08 -23.08
CA MET A 1 6.58 6.11 -21.80
C MET A 1 7.15 7.28 -21.02
N ASN A 2 6.39 8.36 -20.84
CA ASN A 2 6.90 9.56 -20.15
C ASN A 2 7.03 9.23 -18.65
N LYS A 3 8.25 9.30 -18.10
CA LYS A 3 8.48 9.20 -16.66
C LYS A 3 7.77 10.39 -16.00
N LYS A 4 6.89 10.13 -15.04
CA LYS A 4 6.12 11.17 -14.34
C LYS A 4 7.07 11.86 -13.37
N GLU A 5 7.43 13.12 -13.64
CA GLU A 5 8.40 13.89 -12.83
C GLU A 5 7.79 14.50 -11.56
N PHE A 6 6.48 14.30 -11.33
CA PHE A 6 5.72 14.97 -10.28
C PHE A 6 4.79 13.99 -9.55
N PHE A 7 4.71 14.16 -8.23
CA PHE A 7 3.66 13.59 -7.40
C PHE A 7 2.30 14.09 -7.92
N SER A 8 1.36 13.16 -8.13
CA SER A 8 -0.02 13.47 -8.49
C SER A 8 -0.94 12.90 -7.43
N ILE A 9 -1.84 13.74 -6.91
CA ILE A 9 -2.92 13.35 -5.99
C ILE A 9 -3.70 12.15 -6.56
N GLU A 10 -3.92 12.15 -7.88
CA GLU A 10 -4.64 11.11 -8.62
C GLU A 10 -3.93 9.75 -8.65
N ASP A 11 -2.64 9.68 -8.31
CA ASP A 11 -1.90 8.41 -8.23
C ASP A 11 -2.12 7.70 -6.88
N PHE A 12 -2.90 8.29 -5.98
CA PHE A 12 -3.19 7.74 -4.65
C PHE A 12 -4.68 7.63 -4.40
N ARG A 13 -5.05 6.64 -3.60
CA ARG A 13 -6.41 6.43 -3.10
C ARG A 13 -6.37 6.31 -1.58
N GLU A 14 -7.49 6.57 -0.93
CA GLU A 14 -7.64 6.28 0.49
C GLU A 14 -7.34 4.79 0.74
N PHE A 15 -6.51 4.55 1.74
CA PHE A 15 -6.15 3.22 2.18
C PHE A 15 -7.18 2.77 3.22
N ASN A 16 -7.86 1.66 2.93
CA ASN A 16 -8.87 1.13 3.82
C ASN A 16 -8.41 -0.21 4.42
N ASP A 17 -7.68 -0.13 5.52
CA ASP A 17 -7.25 -1.31 6.25
C ASP A 17 -8.35 -1.81 7.20
N TYR A 18 -9.26 -2.59 6.65
CA TYR A 18 -10.33 -3.22 7.43
C TYR A 18 -9.75 -4.03 8.60
N ASP A 19 -10.19 -3.71 9.82
CA ASP A 19 -9.72 -4.28 11.09
C ASP A 19 -8.20 -4.14 11.36
N ASN A 20 -7.51 -3.19 10.70
CA ASN A 20 -6.06 -2.99 10.79
C ASN A 20 -5.23 -4.25 10.47
N ILE A 21 -5.78 -5.14 9.63
CA ILE A 21 -5.18 -6.44 9.34
C ILE A 21 -3.84 -6.26 8.64
N MET A 22 -3.73 -5.34 7.68
CA MET A 22 -2.48 -5.12 6.98
C MET A 22 -1.41 -4.49 7.87
N ALA A 23 -1.76 -3.48 8.67
CA ALA A 23 -0.84 -2.86 9.61
C ALA A 23 -0.30 -3.89 10.61
N GLN A 24 -1.17 -4.76 11.14
CA GLN A 24 -0.78 -5.79 12.11
C GLN A 24 0.00 -6.95 11.47
N ALA A 25 -0.37 -7.39 10.26
CA ALA A 25 0.23 -8.56 9.63
C ALA A 25 1.56 -8.26 8.95
N PHE A 26 1.73 -7.07 8.39
CA PHE A 26 2.90 -6.74 7.56
C PHE A 26 3.80 -5.65 8.16
N GLY A 27 3.38 -5.01 9.27
CA GLY A 27 4.13 -3.90 9.86
C GLY A 27 4.24 -2.73 8.89
N VAL A 28 3.15 -2.43 8.18
CA VAL A 28 3.14 -1.38 7.16
C VAL A 28 3.32 -0.01 7.83
N GLY A 29 4.30 0.75 7.34
CA GLY A 29 4.56 2.12 7.75
C GLY A 29 4.63 3.05 6.54
N CYS A 30 4.50 4.35 6.79
CA CYS A 30 4.59 5.37 5.76
C CYS A 30 5.94 5.24 5.06
N SER A 31 5.92 5.13 3.73
CA SER A 31 7.14 4.92 2.94
C SER A 31 8.17 6.05 3.07
N LEU A 32 7.77 7.21 3.62
CA LEU A 32 8.63 8.38 3.79
C LEU A 32 9.10 8.61 5.23
N CYS A 33 8.27 8.37 6.23
CA CYS A 33 8.58 8.69 7.63
C CYS A 33 8.49 7.49 8.59
N GLY A 34 7.98 6.35 8.13
CA GLY A 34 7.85 5.12 8.93
C GLY A 34 6.72 5.13 9.95
N LEU A 35 5.86 6.16 10.00
CA LEU A 35 4.68 6.17 10.87
C LEU A 35 3.71 5.06 10.48
N GLU A 36 3.16 4.36 11.47
CA GLU A 36 2.24 3.22 11.29
C GLU A 36 0.84 3.66 10.82
N GLU A 37 0.49 4.93 10.99
CA GLU A 37 -0.82 5.47 10.57
C GLU A 37 -0.81 5.80 9.07
N ILE A 38 -1.39 4.90 8.28
CA ILE A 38 -1.49 5.03 6.82
C ILE A 38 -2.89 5.48 6.43
N MET A 39 -2.95 6.53 5.61
CA MET A 39 -4.21 7.09 5.11
C MET A 39 -4.36 6.92 3.60
N TYR A 40 -3.25 6.79 2.87
CA TYR A 40 -3.25 6.68 1.43
C TYR A 40 -2.34 5.56 0.93
N THR A 41 -2.76 4.91 -0.14
CA THR A 41 -1.98 3.92 -0.88
C THR A 41 -1.93 4.28 -2.36
N SER A 42 -0.89 3.85 -3.07
CA SER A 42 -0.81 4.03 -4.51
C SER A 42 -1.98 3.35 -5.24
N ILE A 43 -2.48 3.97 -6.30
CA ILE A 43 -3.67 3.52 -7.04
C ILE A 43 -3.44 2.19 -7.78
N ASN A 44 -2.18 1.84 -8.06
CA ASN A 44 -1.80 0.56 -8.67
C ASN A 44 -1.78 -0.60 -7.66
N CYS A 45 -1.98 -0.33 -6.36
CA CYS A 45 -1.99 -1.36 -5.35
C CYS A 45 -3.23 -2.27 -5.47
N PRO A 46 -3.09 -3.57 -5.14
CA PRO A 46 -4.21 -4.49 -5.12
C PRO A 46 -5.21 -4.14 -4.02
N LYS A 47 -6.27 -4.94 -3.92
CA LYS A 47 -7.26 -4.83 -2.84
C LYS A 47 -6.58 -5.08 -1.48
N GLU A 48 -6.97 -4.31 -0.47
CA GLU A 48 -6.49 -4.44 0.90
C GLU A 48 -6.80 -5.82 1.46
N ILE A 49 -5.83 -6.42 2.15
CA ILE A 49 -5.93 -7.78 2.68
C ILE A 49 -7.14 -7.92 3.62
N GLY A 50 -7.42 -6.92 4.46
CA GLY A 50 -8.59 -6.98 5.35
C GLY A 50 -9.92 -7.12 4.60
N LEU A 51 -10.06 -6.51 3.43
CA LEU A 51 -11.24 -6.68 2.58
C LEU A 51 -11.27 -8.07 1.92
N VAL A 52 -10.11 -8.59 1.51
CA VAL A 52 -10.00 -9.96 0.98
C VAL A 52 -10.40 -10.99 2.04
N VAL A 53 -9.91 -10.84 3.28
CA VAL A 53 -10.27 -11.68 4.42
C VAL A 53 -11.77 -11.66 4.67
N LYS A 54 -12.36 -10.45 4.68
CA LYS A 54 -13.81 -10.28 4.84
C LYS A 54 -14.59 -11.02 3.74
N GLU A 55 -14.21 -10.85 2.48
CA GLU A 55 -14.85 -11.51 1.34
C GLU A 55 -14.73 -13.05 1.43
N ILE A 56 -13.59 -13.57 1.87
CA ILE A 56 -13.39 -15.00 2.08
C ILE A 56 -14.30 -15.51 3.19
N HIS A 57 -14.35 -14.82 4.34
CA HIS A 57 -15.23 -15.19 5.46
C HIS A 57 -16.72 -15.10 5.12
N ASP A 58 -17.15 -14.07 4.40
CA ASP A 58 -18.55 -13.90 3.99
C ASP A 58 -19.02 -15.04 3.07
N ASN A 59 -18.12 -15.57 2.23
CA ASN A 59 -18.40 -16.68 1.31
C ASN A 59 -18.17 -18.06 1.93
N ASN A 60 -17.29 -18.18 2.92
CA ASN A 60 -17.01 -19.40 3.65
C ASN A 60 -16.77 -19.11 5.15
N PRO A 61 -17.83 -18.96 5.95
CA PRO A 61 -17.72 -18.58 7.36
C PRO A 61 -16.99 -19.59 8.24
N ASN A 62 -16.87 -20.84 7.79
CA ASN A 62 -16.23 -21.94 8.52
C ASN A 62 -14.84 -22.29 7.95
N ILE A 63 -14.25 -21.39 7.15
CA ILE A 63 -12.89 -21.59 6.64
C ILE A 63 -11.91 -21.80 7.80
N SER A 64 -11.00 -22.76 7.66
CA SER A 64 -9.94 -22.96 8.64
C SER A 64 -8.81 -21.94 8.45
N ASP A 65 -8.10 -21.62 9.52
CA ASP A 65 -6.94 -20.71 9.47
C ASP A 65 -5.92 -21.14 8.41
N SER A 66 -5.64 -22.44 8.27
CA SER A 66 -4.72 -22.96 7.25
C SER A 66 -5.19 -22.76 5.81
N GLU A 67 -6.50 -22.83 5.58
CA GLU A 67 -7.07 -22.57 4.26
C GLU A 67 -7.06 -21.07 3.97
N LEU A 68 -7.38 -20.25 4.98
CA LEU A 68 -7.30 -18.80 4.88
C LEU A 68 -5.88 -18.35 4.54
N ASP A 69 -4.87 -18.81 5.28
CA ASP A 69 -3.45 -18.52 5.01
C ASP A 69 -3.05 -18.88 3.57
N SER A 70 -3.50 -20.02 3.07
CA SER A 70 -3.21 -20.44 1.70
C SER A 70 -3.87 -19.53 0.66
N LEU A 71 -5.07 -19.01 0.94
CA LEU A 71 -5.77 -18.08 0.04
C LEU A 71 -5.20 -16.67 0.09
N LEU A 72 -4.59 -16.28 1.21
CA LEU A 72 -3.97 -14.96 1.39
C LEU A 72 -2.57 -14.87 0.77
N LYS A 73 -1.92 -16.00 0.47
CA LYS A 73 -0.58 -16.01 -0.11
C LYS A 73 -0.46 -15.16 -1.39
N ASP A 74 -1.30 -15.41 -2.38
CA ASP A 74 -1.24 -14.67 -3.66
C ASP A 74 -1.54 -13.17 -3.49
N PRO A 75 -2.58 -12.74 -2.73
CA PRO A 75 -2.78 -11.34 -2.38
C PRO A 75 -1.57 -10.67 -1.72
N ILE A 76 -0.88 -11.37 -0.82
CA ILE A 76 0.29 -10.86 -0.11
C ILE A 76 1.47 -10.69 -1.08
N GLU A 77 1.73 -11.69 -1.91
CA GLU A 77 2.78 -11.62 -2.94
C GLU A 77 2.52 -10.45 -3.90
N ALA A 78 1.27 -10.23 -4.31
CA ALA A 78 0.91 -9.10 -5.17
C ALA A 78 1.16 -7.73 -4.50
N TRP A 79 0.91 -7.61 -3.19
CA TRP A 79 1.25 -6.40 -2.44
C TRP A 79 2.76 -6.17 -2.39
N GLN A 80 3.54 -7.22 -2.13
CA GLN A 80 5.01 -7.15 -2.09
C GLN A 80 5.60 -6.74 -3.44
N GLU A 81 5.10 -7.30 -4.54
CA GLU A 81 5.57 -6.95 -5.89
C GLU A 81 5.34 -5.46 -6.22
N VAL A 82 4.19 -4.90 -5.82
CA VAL A 82 3.90 -3.48 -6.04
C VAL A 82 4.78 -2.60 -5.16
N ASP A 83 5.00 -2.97 -3.90
CA ASP A 83 5.86 -2.20 -3.00
C ASP A 83 7.32 -2.20 -3.45
N ASP A 84 7.85 -3.36 -3.84
CA ASP A 84 9.19 -3.49 -4.41
C ASP A 84 9.34 -2.66 -5.69
N TYR A 85 8.33 -2.70 -6.59
CA TYR A 85 8.34 -1.90 -7.79
C TYR A 85 8.35 -0.40 -7.49
N ASN A 86 7.44 0.08 -6.64
CA ASN A 86 7.34 1.48 -6.28
C ASN A 86 8.64 1.96 -5.62
N SER A 87 9.20 1.19 -4.68
CA SER A 87 10.49 1.44 -4.06
C SER A 87 11.61 1.53 -5.09
N SER A 88 11.66 0.62 -6.07
CA SER A 88 12.67 0.60 -7.14
C SER A 88 12.68 1.84 -8.04
N ILE A 89 11.56 2.57 -8.11
CA ILE A 89 11.43 3.81 -8.89
C ILE A 89 11.39 5.06 -8.02
N GLY A 90 11.51 4.92 -6.69
CA GLY A 90 11.43 6.02 -5.72
C GLY A 90 10.01 6.56 -5.52
N ALA A 91 8.98 5.78 -5.84
CA ALA A 91 7.58 6.10 -5.56
C ALA A 91 7.15 5.53 -4.21
N PRO A 92 6.39 6.29 -3.38
CA PRO A 92 5.86 5.76 -2.13
C PRO A 92 4.64 4.90 -2.38
N THR A 93 4.57 3.74 -1.72
CA THR A 93 3.40 2.86 -1.74
C THR A 93 2.36 3.30 -0.73
N PHE A 94 2.80 3.64 0.48
CA PHE A 94 1.95 4.01 1.62
C PHE A 94 2.32 5.39 2.14
N LEU A 95 1.31 6.22 2.42
CA LEU A 95 1.50 7.57 2.96
C LEU A 95 0.59 7.81 4.16
N CYS A 96 1.18 8.38 5.21
CA CYS A 96 0.40 9.06 6.25
C CYS A 96 -0.14 10.40 5.72
N ILE A 97 -1.11 10.98 6.43
CA ILE A 97 -1.70 12.27 6.06
C ILE A 97 -0.66 13.38 5.94
N ASP A 98 0.28 13.48 6.88
CA ASP A 98 1.27 14.56 6.90
C ASP A 98 2.19 14.49 5.68
N CYS A 99 2.69 13.31 5.33
CA CYS A 99 3.56 13.15 4.16
C CYS A 99 2.80 13.37 2.85
N TYR A 100 1.52 12.98 2.79
CA TYR A 100 0.67 13.25 1.65
C TYR A 100 0.48 14.76 1.44
N ASP A 101 0.16 15.50 2.50
CA ASP A 101 -0.04 16.95 2.45
C ASP A 101 1.26 17.72 2.14
N GLN A 102 2.39 17.26 2.69
CA GLN A 102 3.71 17.83 2.38
C GLN A 102 4.12 17.60 0.92
N LEU A 103 3.73 16.48 0.31
CA LEU A 103 3.95 16.22 -1.12
C LEU A 103 3.06 17.10 -2.00
N ILE A 104 1.78 17.29 -1.62
CA ILE A 104 0.83 18.17 -2.33
C ILE A 104 1.32 19.61 -2.32
N SER A 105 1.75 20.10 -1.17
CA SER A 105 2.25 21.47 -0.99
C SER A 105 3.63 21.70 -1.59
N GLY A 106 4.35 20.62 -1.94
CA GLY A 106 5.71 20.66 -2.45
C GLY A 106 6.77 20.96 -1.39
N GLU A 107 6.41 20.86 -0.11
CA GLU A 107 7.33 20.96 1.04
C GLU A 107 8.38 19.85 1.02
N ILE A 108 7.97 18.64 0.61
CA ILE A 108 8.87 17.52 0.35
C ILE A 108 8.72 17.03 -1.09
N LYS A 109 9.74 16.31 -1.57
CA LYS A 109 9.73 15.69 -2.91
C LYS A 109 10.21 14.26 -2.80
N VAL A 110 9.57 13.39 -3.57
CA VAL A 110 10.07 12.03 -3.76
C VAL A 110 11.34 12.08 -4.61
N SER A 111 12.37 11.36 -4.16
CA SER A 111 13.65 11.32 -4.86
C SER A 111 13.49 10.48 -6.13
N ASN A 112 13.58 11.10 -7.30
CA ASN A 112 13.79 10.34 -8.52
C ASN A 112 15.12 9.60 -8.35
N ILE A 113 15.10 8.26 -8.37
CA ILE A 113 16.32 7.49 -8.53
C ILE A 113 16.86 7.89 -9.91
N LYS A 114 17.84 8.78 -9.92
CA LYS A 114 18.66 9.05 -11.09
C LYS A 114 19.30 7.74 -11.47
N GLU A 115 18.89 7.19 -12.62
CA GLU A 115 19.67 6.21 -13.36
C GLU A 115 21.08 6.80 -13.53
N ASN A 116 22.07 6.17 -12.88
CA ASN A 116 23.46 6.28 -13.30
C ASN A 116 23.68 5.38 -14.52
#